data_AF-A0A847CHY5-F1
#
_entry.id   AF-A0A847CHY5-F1
#
_cell.length_a   1.000
_cell.length_b   1.000
_cell.length_c   1.000
_cell.angle_alpha   90.00
_cell.angle_beta   90.00
_cell.angle_gamma   90.00
#
_symmetry.space_group_name_H-M   'P 1'
#
loop_
_entity.id
_entity.type
_entity.pdbx_description
1 polymer ?
#
loop_
_entity_poly.entity_id
_entity_poly.type
_entity_poly.pdbx_seq_one_letter_code
_entity_poly.pdbx_strand_id
1 'polypeptide(L)'
;MTLKSVNTPIILSFIILSYVIFITTNNITLLPAISILFEDNKLKINDPLFSLSIPIIELIILNIFPSSLKNIIIFFRIKDPLPGSRIFTKIAPKDSRIDLKEIENVYGVLPSNPDEQNKYWYKIYKIKQDEKIVLSSHKKWLLLRDLYIVALVLLALMVIYTIVYNKLRINYTFFIVYILVLISLHISAYNAGNRFACNVLAR
;
A
#
# COMPACT_ATOMS: atom_id res chain seq x y z
N MET A 1 -19.16 -7.19 -4.78
CA MET A 1 -17.92 -6.39 -5.00
C MET A 1 -16.89 -6.76 -3.93
N THR A 2 -15.62 -6.91 -4.27
CA THR A 2 -14.57 -7.21 -3.28
C THR A 2 -14.05 -5.92 -2.65
N LEU A 3 -13.57 -5.94 -1.41
CA LEU A 3 -12.99 -4.74 -0.77
C LEU A 3 -11.83 -4.15 -1.60
N LYS A 4 -11.11 -4.99 -2.33
CA LYS A 4 -10.06 -4.58 -3.26
C LYS A 4 -10.60 -3.80 -4.46
N SER A 5 -11.68 -4.27 -5.10
CA SER A 5 -12.24 -3.60 -6.28
C SER A 5 -12.74 -2.18 -5.98
N VAL A 6 -13.18 -1.94 -4.74
CA VAL A 6 -13.61 -0.61 -4.28
C VAL A 6 -12.43 0.35 -4.10
N ASN A 7 -11.24 -0.16 -3.78
CA ASN A 7 -10.05 0.66 -3.55
C ASN A 7 -9.27 0.94 -4.85
N THR A 8 -9.48 0.13 -5.90
CA THR A 8 -8.77 0.26 -7.19
C THR A 8 -8.81 1.66 -7.79
N PRO A 9 -9.94 2.39 -7.83
CA PRO A 9 -9.96 3.74 -8.41
C PRO A 9 -9.04 4.73 -7.68
N ILE A 10 -8.96 4.64 -6.35
CA ILE A 10 -8.09 5.53 -5.55
C ILE A 10 -6.61 5.22 -5.83
N ILE A 11 -6.27 3.93 -5.95
CA ILE A 11 -4.91 3.50 -6.28
C ILE A 11 -4.53 4.01 -7.68
N LEU A 12 -5.41 3.84 -8.67
CA LEU A 12 -5.19 4.35 -10.04
C LEU A 12 -4.98 5.87 -10.06
N SER A 13 -5.83 6.62 -9.35
CA SER A 13 -5.69 8.08 -9.25
C SER A 13 -4.35 8.48 -8.63
N PHE A 14 -3.88 7.77 -7.60
CA PHE A 14 -2.58 8.03 -6.99
C PHE A 14 -1.41 7.77 -7.94
N ILE A 15 -1.47 6.68 -8.71
CA ILE A 15 -0.45 6.33 -9.72
C ILE A 15 -0.36 7.44 -10.76
N ILE A 16 -1.49 7.78 -11.37
CA ILE A 16 -1.57 8.81 -12.43
C ILE A 16 -1.07 10.15 -11.89
N LEU A 17 -1.51 10.57 -10.71
CA LEU A 17 -1.09 11.84 -10.11
C LEU A 17 0.42 11.85 -9.84
N SER A 18 0.97 10.81 -9.22
CA SER A 18 2.40 10.71 -8.91
C SER A 18 3.25 10.76 -10.18
N TYR A 19 2.78 10.10 -11.23
CA TYR A 19 3.41 10.05 -12.54
C TYR A 19 3.41 11.42 -13.25
N VAL A 20 2.27 12.10 -13.30
CA VAL A 20 2.14 13.45 -13.88
C VAL A 20 3.02 14.46 -13.14
N ILE A 21 3.05 14.41 -11.80
CA ILE A 21 3.93 15.29 -11.01
C ILE A 21 5.39 15.01 -11.32
N PHE A 22 5.80 13.73 -11.39
CA PHE A 22 7.18 13.36 -11.73
C PHE A 22 7.60 13.91 -13.10
N ILE A 23 6.74 13.76 -14.11
CA ILE A 23 7.02 14.25 -15.46
C ILE A 23 7.16 15.77 -15.49
N THR A 24 6.17 16.48 -14.94
CA THR A 24 6.14 17.95 -15.00
C THR A 24 7.30 18.56 -14.24
N THR A 25 7.64 18.03 -13.05
CA THR A 25 8.75 18.54 -12.23
C THR A 25 10.14 18.26 -12.81
N ASN A 26 10.29 17.23 -13.65
CA ASN A 26 11.56 16.89 -14.31
C ASN A 26 11.61 17.34 -15.78
N ASN A 27 10.64 18.13 -16.24
CA ASN A 27 10.50 18.59 -17.63
C ASN A 27 10.61 17.44 -18.66
N ILE A 28 10.10 16.26 -18.28
CA ILE A 28 9.97 15.14 -19.21
C ILE A 28 8.82 15.50 -20.14
N THR A 29 8.96 15.26 -21.45
CA THR A 29 7.87 15.52 -22.40
C THR A 29 6.71 14.56 -22.11
N LEU A 30 5.58 15.10 -21.62
CA LEU A 30 4.42 14.34 -21.13
C LEU A 30 3.80 13.42 -22.18
N LEU A 31 3.94 13.72 -23.46
CA LEU A 31 3.55 12.87 -24.58
C LEU A 31 4.36 13.28 -25.81
N PRO A 32 5.10 12.36 -26.43
CA PRO A 32 5.45 12.49 -27.85
C PRO A 32 4.27 12.11 -28.76
N ALA A 33 3.17 11.54 -28.24
CA ALA A 33 2.10 10.98 -29.07
C ALA A 33 1.39 12.01 -29.97
N ILE A 34 1.41 13.31 -29.63
CA ILE A 34 0.82 14.37 -30.48
C ILE A 34 1.83 14.87 -31.52
N SER A 35 3.13 14.87 -31.22
CA SER A 35 4.18 15.29 -32.16
C SER A 35 4.58 14.20 -33.16
N ILE A 36 4.19 12.93 -32.93
CA ILE A 36 4.52 11.80 -33.81
C ILE A 36 3.72 11.79 -35.12
N LEU A 37 2.62 12.54 -35.22
CA LEU A 37 1.73 12.42 -36.39
C LEU A 37 2.17 13.23 -37.62
N PHE A 38 3.01 14.27 -37.51
CA PHE A 38 3.42 15.06 -38.68
C PHE A 38 4.78 15.73 -38.53
N GLU A 39 5.87 14.95 -38.57
CA GLU A 39 7.19 15.52 -38.86
C GLU A 39 7.96 14.60 -39.83
N ASP A 40 8.04 15.02 -41.10
CA ASP A 40 9.00 14.61 -42.13
C ASP A 40 9.15 13.11 -42.45
N ASN A 41 8.07 12.31 -42.44
CA ASN A 41 8.06 10.91 -42.93
C ASN A 41 9.17 10.01 -42.34
N LYS A 42 9.78 10.39 -41.21
CA LYS A 42 10.84 9.65 -40.53
C LYS A 42 10.46 9.46 -39.07
N LEU A 43 10.33 8.19 -38.67
CA LEU A 43 10.09 7.82 -37.27
C LEU A 43 11.31 8.18 -36.42
N LYS A 44 11.23 9.30 -35.69
CA LYS A 44 12.12 9.60 -34.57
C LYS A 44 11.40 9.24 -33.27
N ILE A 45 11.71 8.07 -32.74
CA ILE A 45 11.14 7.58 -31.48
C ILE A 45 11.88 8.29 -30.34
N ASN A 46 11.34 9.39 -29.83
CA ASN A 46 11.64 9.85 -28.49
C ASN A 46 10.70 9.07 -27.55
N ASP A 47 11.17 7.95 -27.00
CA ASP A 47 10.41 6.85 -26.35
C ASP A 47 9.07 7.22 -25.64
N PRO A 48 7.94 7.25 -26.38
CA PRO A 48 6.59 7.57 -25.88
C PRO A 48 5.95 6.35 -25.21
N LEU A 49 6.32 5.16 -25.69
CA LEU A 49 5.78 3.87 -25.27
C LEU A 49 6.21 3.52 -23.84
N PHE A 50 7.39 3.99 -23.43
CA PHE A 50 7.92 3.79 -22.08
C PHE A 50 7.14 4.59 -21.03
N SER A 51 6.53 5.71 -21.45
CA SER A 51 5.76 6.57 -20.57
C SER A 51 4.40 5.94 -20.21
N LEU A 52 3.71 5.41 -21.21
CA LEU A 52 2.43 4.71 -21.07
C LEU A 52 2.54 3.32 -20.42
N SER A 53 3.69 2.66 -20.51
CA SER A 53 3.86 1.32 -19.96
C SER A 53 4.00 1.31 -18.44
N ILE A 54 4.51 2.39 -17.83
CA ILE A 54 4.78 2.47 -16.37
C ILE A 54 3.52 2.22 -15.52
N PRO A 55 2.38 2.91 -15.72
CA PRO A 55 1.17 2.66 -14.94
C PRO A 55 0.60 1.24 -15.13
N ILE A 56 0.76 0.67 -16.32
CA ILE A 56 0.28 -0.67 -16.66
C ILE A 56 1.14 -1.75 -16.00
N ILE A 57 2.47 -1.62 -16.11
CA ILE A 57 3.44 -2.50 -15.45
C ILE A 57 3.22 -2.48 -13.94
N GLU A 58 2.93 -1.32 -13.37
CA GLU A 58 2.66 -1.18 -11.94
C GLU A 58 1.40 -1.93 -11.49
N LEU A 59 0.31 -1.84 -12.25
CA LEU A 59 -0.91 -2.60 -11.97
C LEU A 59 -0.66 -4.11 -11.99
N ILE A 60 0.18 -4.56 -12.93
CA ILE A 60 0.58 -5.96 -13.03
C ILE A 60 1.41 -6.36 -11.78
N ILE A 61 2.42 -5.57 -11.42
CA ILE A 61 3.26 -5.83 -10.23
C ILE A 61 2.41 -5.87 -8.96
N LEU A 62 1.43 -4.97 -8.81
CA LEU A 62 0.57 -4.91 -7.63
C LEU A 62 -0.23 -6.19 -7.42
N ASN A 63 -0.67 -6.82 -8.52
CA ASN A 63 -1.47 -8.04 -8.49
C ASN A 63 -0.62 -9.30 -8.41
N ILE A 64 0.64 -9.26 -8.85
CA ILE A 64 1.60 -10.36 -8.69
C ILE A 64 2.14 -10.41 -7.24
N PHE A 65 2.30 -9.26 -6.59
CA PHE A 65 2.90 -9.21 -5.25
C PHE A 65 2.10 -10.00 -4.19
N PRO A 66 2.67 -11.04 -3.57
CA PRO A 66 1.98 -11.83 -2.56
C PRO A 66 1.53 -10.98 -1.37
N SER A 67 0.34 -11.25 -0.85
CA SER A 67 -0.20 -10.49 0.30
C SER A 67 0.66 -10.64 1.56
N SER A 68 1.33 -11.79 1.75
CA SER A 68 2.29 -12.03 2.82
C SER A 68 3.47 -11.05 2.74
N LEU A 69 4.06 -10.89 1.56
CA LEU A 69 5.20 -9.99 1.35
C LEU A 69 4.83 -8.53 1.60
N LYS A 70 3.63 -8.09 1.17
CA LYS A 70 3.13 -6.75 1.49
C LYS A 70 3.04 -6.53 3.01
N ASN A 71 2.61 -7.54 3.77
CA ASN A 71 2.53 -7.43 5.22
C ASN A 71 3.91 -7.40 5.88
N ILE A 72 4.87 -8.21 5.39
CA ILE A 72 6.27 -8.16 5.84
C ILE A 72 6.84 -6.75 5.66
N ILE A 73 6.59 -6.15 4.50
CA ILE A 73 7.04 -4.79 4.16
C ILE A 73 6.41 -3.73 5.08
N ILE A 74 5.11 -3.81 5.38
CA ILE A 74 4.48 -2.83 6.29
C ILE A 74 4.97 -2.97 7.73
N PHE A 75 5.00 -4.19 8.26
CA PHE A 75 5.29 -4.42 9.67
C PHE A 75 6.79 -4.59 9.96
N PHE A 76 7.63 -4.59 8.92
CA PHE A 76 9.06 -4.88 8.97
C PHE A 76 9.39 -6.14 9.78
N ARG A 77 8.66 -7.23 9.49
CA ARG A 77 8.79 -8.51 10.19
C ARG A 77 8.72 -9.67 9.23
N ILE A 78 9.71 -10.55 9.26
CA ILE A 78 9.78 -11.74 8.38
C ILE A 78 8.87 -12.85 8.91
N LYS A 79 8.96 -13.16 10.21
CA LYS A 79 8.13 -14.18 10.88
C LYS A 79 6.93 -13.54 11.55
N ASP A 80 5.75 -14.12 11.33
CA ASP A 80 4.47 -13.70 11.89
C ASP A 80 4.22 -12.19 11.69
N PRO A 81 4.16 -11.71 10.44
CA PRO A 81 4.08 -10.28 10.12
C PRO A 81 2.72 -9.66 10.50
N LEU A 82 1.69 -10.48 10.65
CA LEU A 82 0.32 -10.00 10.83
C LEU A 82 0.14 -9.35 12.21
N PRO A 83 -0.69 -8.30 12.31
CA PRO A 83 -1.01 -7.70 13.60
C PRO A 83 -1.72 -8.69 14.53
N GLY A 84 -2.50 -9.63 13.96
CA GLY A 84 -3.13 -10.74 14.67
C GLY A 84 -2.14 -11.60 15.46
N SER A 85 -0.90 -11.75 14.99
CA SER A 85 0.13 -12.56 15.67
C SER A 85 0.69 -11.94 16.95
N ARG A 86 0.24 -10.74 17.32
CA ARG A 86 0.67 -10.02 18.52
C ARG A 86 -0.49 -9.26 19.16
N ILE A 87 -1.71 -9.61 18.80
CA ILE A 87 -2.88 -8.83 19.15
C ILE A 87 -3.13 -8.86 20.65
N PHE A 88 -3.14 -10.04 21.28
CA PHE A 88 -3.41 -10.18 22.71
C PHE A 88 -2.23 -9.79 23.59
N THR A 89 -1.01 -9.85 23.05
CA THR A 89 0.22 -9.60 23.82
C THR A 89 0.77 -8.18 23.74
N LYS A 90 0.65 -7.50 22.58
CA LYS A 90 1.30 -6.19 22.36
C LYS A 90 0.37 -5.07 21.88
N ILE A 91 -0.68 -5.41 21.14
CA ILE A 91 -1.53 -4.40 20.48
C ILE A 91 -2.76 -4.10 21.33
N ALA A 92 -3.62 -5.09 21.57
CA ALA A 92 -4.89 -4.91 22.30
C ALA A 92 -4.71 -4.39 23.73
N PRO A 93 -3.68 -4.78 24.53
CA PRO A 93 -3.47 -4.18 25.85
C PRO A 93 -3.25 -2.67 25.86
N LYS A 94 -2.91 -2.07 24.71
CA LYS A 94 -2.68 -0.61 24.57
C LYS A 94 -3.92 0.14 24.14
N ASP A 95 -5.00 -0.55 23.78
CA ASP A 95 -6.23 0.06 23.30
C ASP A 95 -7.27 0.05 24.43
N SER A 96 -7.59 1.23 24.95
CA SER A 96 -8.52 1.38 26.09
C SER A 96 -9.95 0.94 25.78
N ARG A 97 -10.29 0.71 24.50
CA ARG A 97 -11.62 0.24 24.06
C ARG A 97 -11.78 -1.28 24.19
N ILE A 98 -10.71 -1.99 24.52
CA ILE A 98 -10.69 -3.46 24.55
C ILE A 98 -10.51 -3.95 25.99
N ASP A 99 -11.50 -4.67 26.50
CA ASP A 99 -11.34 -5.44 27.74
C ASP A 99 -10.95 -6.89 27.40
N LEU A 100 -9.68 -7.24 27.66
CA LEU A 100 -9.17 -8.59 27.41
C LEU A 100 -9.80 -9.64 28.33
N LYS A 101 -10.22 -9.27 29.55
CA LYS A 101 -10.90 -10.20 30.46
C LYS A 101 -12.28 -10.54 29.92
N GLU A 102 -12.98 -9.56 29.37
CA GLU A 102 -14.28 -9.78 28.74
C GLU A 102 -14.14 -10.71 27.52
N ILE A 103 -13.13 -10.49 26.69
CA ILE A 103 -12.86 -11.37 25.54
C ILE A 103 -12.52 -12.79 26.01
N GLU A 104 -11.70 -12.93 27.05
CA GLU A 104 -11.36 -14.23 27.64
C GLU A 104 -12.59 -14.94 28.22
N ASN A 105 -13.52 -14.20 28.84
CA ASN A 105 -14.78 -14.76 29.33
C ASN A 105 -15.69 -15.25 28.20
N VAL A 106 -15.71 -14.57 27.05
CA VAL A 106 -16.59 -14.92 25.92
C VAL A 106 -15.99 -16.02 25.04
N TYR A 107 -14.69 -15.96 24.77
CA TYR A 107 -14.04 -16.82 23.79
C TYR A 107 -13.11 -17.88 24.43
N GLY A 108 -12.78 -17.75 25.71
CA GLY A 108 -11.86 -18.63 26.44
C GLY A 108 -10.43 -18.09 26.50
N VAL A 109 -9.51 -18.92 27.02
CA VAL A 109 -8.12 -18.54 27.31
C VAL A 109 -7.42 -17.95 26.09
N LEU A 110 -6.79 -16.78 26.27
CA LEU A 110 -6.09 -16.07 25.21
C LEU A 110 -4.69 -16.64 24.99
N PRO A 111 -4.34 -17.04 23.75
CA PRO A 111 -3.01 -17.59 23.47
C PRO A 111 -1.92 -16.51 23.52
N SER A 112 -0.70 -16.93 23.86
CA SER A 112 0.50 -16.07 23.86
C SER A 112 1.46 -16.38 22.70
N ASN A 113 1.36 -17.56 22.08
CA ASN A 113 2.16 -17.91 20.91
C ASN A 113 1.73 -17.10 19.67
N PRO A 114 2.66 -16.51 18.88
CA PRO A 114 2.30 -15.66 17.74
C PRO A 114 1.40 -16.31 16.67
N ASP A 115 1.63 -17.57 16.32
CA ASP A 115 0.81 -18.26 15.31
C ASP A 115 -0.60 -18.55 15.85
N GLU A 116 -0.68 -19.01 17.10
CA GLU A 116 -1.95 -19.26 17.78
C GLU A 116 -2.76 -17.98 18.00
N GLN A 117 -2.10 -16.87 18.37
CA GLN A 117 -2.72 -15.54 18.47
C GLN A 117 -3.42 -15.16 17.17
N ASN A 118 -2.74 -15.33 16.03
CA ASN A 118 -3.31 -14.98 14.73
C ASN A 118 -4.46 -15.91 14.35
N LYS A 119 -4.32 -17.23 14.55
CA LYS A 119 -5.38 -18.20 14.29
C LYS A 119 -6.63 -17.91 15.13
N TYR A 120 -6.44 -17.59 16.40
CA TYR A 120 -7.53 -17.30 17.33
C TYR A 120 -8.22 -15.98 16.99
N TRP A 121 -7.46 -14.91 16.75
CA TRP A 121 -7.99 -13.64 16.26
C TRP A 121 -8.75 -13.79 14.94
N TYR A 122 -8.26 -14.61 14.02
CA TYR A 122 -8.92 -14.84 12.74
C TYR A 122 -10.29 -15.50 12.90
N LYS A 123 -10.46 -16.40 13.89
CA LYS A 123 -11.77 -16.98 14.22
C LYS A 123 -12.76 -15.90 14.67
N ILE A 124 -12.33 -14.98 15.54
CA ILE A 124 -13.16 -13.85 15.98
C ILE A 124 -13.50 -12.92 14.79
N TYR A 125 -12.50 -12.59 13.98
CA TYR A 125 -12.70 -11.80 12.76
C TYR A 125 -13.75 -12.43 11.84
N LYS A 126 -13.73 -13.75 11.66
CA LYS A 126 -14.72 -14.44 10.80
C LYS A 126 -16.15 -14.29 11.29
N ILE A 127 -16.37 -14.21 12.60
CA ILE A 127 -17.70 -13.99 13.19
C ILE A 127 -18.14 -12.54 12.96
N LYS A 128 -17.22 -11.58 13.05
CA LYS A 128 -17.50 -10.14 13.02
C LYS A 128 -17.23 -9.45 11.67
N GLN A 129 -16.87 -10.19 10.62
CA GLN A 129 -16.37 -9.62 9.36
C GLN A 129 -17.36 -8.67 8.66
N ASP A 130 -18.66 -8.87 8.90
CA ASP A 130 -19.75 -8.08 8.31
C ASP A 130 -20.14 -6.86 9.14
N GLU A 131 -19.54 -6.68 10.34
CA GLU A 131 -19.74 -5.47 11.13
C GLU A 131 -19.14 -4.25 10.40
N LYS A 132 -19.91 -3.16 10.34
CA LYS A 132 -19.53 -1.94 9.60
C LYS A 132 -18.16 -1.40 10.01
N ILE A 133 -17.82 -1.46 11.30
CA ILE A 133 -16.54 -0.97 11.83
C ILE A 133 -15.35 -1.87 11.40
N VAL A 134 -15.56 -3.19 11.37
CA VAL A 134 -14.56 -4.16 10.91
C VAL A 134 -14.37 -4.04 9.41
N LEU A 135 -15.45 -3.97 8.63
CA LEU A 135 -15.39 -3.87 7.18
C LEU A 135 -14.72 -2.56 6.72
N SER A 136 -15.08 -1.43 7.33
CA SER A 136 -14.47 -0.13 7.01
C SER A 136 -12.98 -0.06 7.37
N SER A 137 -12.60 -0.60 8.53
CA SER A 137 -11.18 -0.64 8.95
C SER A 137 -10.36 -1.63 8.12
N HIS A 138 -10.91 -2.79 7.75
CA HIS A 138 -10.29 -3.74 6.82
C HIS A 138 -10.06 -3.07 5.46
N LYS A 139 -11.09 -2.42 4.90
CA LYS A 139 -10.98 -1.68 3.64
C LYS A 139 -9.86 -0.64 3.68
N LYS A 140 -9.78 0.14 4.75
CA LYS A 140 -8.77 1.19 4.95
C LYS A 140 -7.35 0.61 5.05
N TRP A 141 -7.18 -0.49 5.77
CA TRP A 141 -5.88 -1.18 5.84
C TRP A 141 -5.44 -1.70 4.48
N LEU A 142 -6.33 -2.34 3.72
CA LEU A 142 -6.02 -2.80 2.36
C LEU A 142 -5.60 -1.66 1.44
N LEU A 143 -6.34 -0.54 1.48
CA LEU A 143 -6.04 0.64 0.67
C LEU A 143 -4.64 1.20 0.97
N LEU A 144 -4.36 1.49 2.25
CA LEU A 144 -3.12 2.15 2.64
C LEU A 144 -1.90 1.25 2.45
N ARG A 145 -2.02 -0.04 2.73
CA ARG A 145 -0.96 -1.01 2.43
C ARG A 145 -0.68 -1.03 0.94
N ASP A 146 -1.71 -1.17 0.11
CA ASP A 146 -1.52 -1.29 -1.34
C ASP A 146 -0.98 0.04 -1.93
N LEU A 147 -1.41 1.21 -1.44
CA LEU A 147 -0.83 2.52 -1.80
C LEU A 147 0.65 2.64 -1.44
N TYR A 148 1.07 2.15 -0.27
CA TYR A 148 2.49 2.17 0.10
C TYR A 148 3.34 1.29 -0.81
N ILE A 149 2.85 0.09 -1.16
CA ILE A 149 3.57 -0.83 -2.05
C ILE A 149 3.70 -0.23 -3.46
N VAL A 150 2.61 0.35 -3.98
CA VAL A 150 2.57 1.13 -5.23
C VAL A 150 3.59 2.26 -5.19
N ALA A 151 3.59 3.07 -4.13
CA ALA A 151 4.55 4.16 -3.97
C ALA A 151 6.02 3.70 -3.93
N LEU A 152 6.32 2.54 -3.32
CA LEU A 152 7.66 1.96 -3.35
C LEU A 152 8.09 1.55 -4.76
N VAL A 153 7.18 0.91 -5.52
CA VAL A 153 7.45 0.49 -6.90
C VAL A 153 7.65 1.72 -7.80
N LEU A 154 6.79 2.75 -7.67
CA LEU A 154 6.95 4.01 -8.39
C LEU A 154 8.29 4.68 -8.11
N LEU A 155 8.69 4.76 -6.84
CA LEU A 155 9.99 5.33 -6.48
C LEU A 155 11.12 4.58 -7.19
N ALA A 156 11.11 3.25 -7.16
CA ALA A 156 12.14 2.45 -7.83
C ALA A 156 12.17 2.71 -9.34
N LEU A 157 11.01 2.73 -10.00
CA LEU A 157 10.91 3.01 -11.44
C LEU A 157 11.37 4.44 -11.78
N MET A 158 10.98 5.44 -10.99
CA MET A 158 11.39 6.84 -11.17
C MET A 158 12.90 7.02 -11.00
N VAL A 159 13.50 6.35 -10.01
CA VAL A 159 14.95 6.36 -9.78
C VAL A 159 15.69 5.69 -10.95
N ILE A 160 15.25 4.51 -11.38
CA ILE A 160 15.83 3.80 -12.53
C ILE A 160 15.76 4.68 -13.78
N TYR A 161 14.59 5.26 -14.07
CA TYR A 161 14.40 6.15 -15.20
C TYR A 161 15.39 7.33 -15.13
N THR A 162 15.52 7.95 -13.96
CA THR A 162 16.39 9.11 -13.76
C THR A 162 17.87 8.76 -14.01
N ILE A 163 18.34 7.61 -13.52
CA ILE A 163 19.73 7.14 -13.70
C ILE A 163 20.03 6.82 -15.17
N VAL A 164 19.09 6.16 -15.86
CA VAL A 164 19.29 5.70 -17.24
C VAL A 164 19.21 6.88 -18.23
N TYR A 165 18.18 7.72 -18.10
CA TYR A 165 17.82 8.70 -19.14
C TYR A 165 18.14 10.15 -18.77
N ASN A 166 18.15 10.53 -17.49
CA ASN A 166 18.14 11.94 -17.07
C ASN A 166 19.36 12.32 -16.21
N LYS A 167 20.56 11.94 -16.67
CA LYS A 167 21.85 12.02 -15.95
C LYS A 167 22.22 13.38 -15.32
N LEU A 168 21.50 14.49 -15.57
CA LEU A 168 21.88 15.83 -15.09
C LEU A 168 20.73 16.78 -14.66
N ARG A 169 19.44 16.37 -14.66
CA ARG A 169 18.31 17.24 -14.24
C ARG A 169 17.38 16.56 -13.22
N ILE A 170 17.96 16.08 -12.13
CA ILE A 170 17.20 15.52 -11.01
C ILE A 170 16.56 16.65 -10.22
N ASN A 171 15.22 16.67 -10.15
CA ASN A 171 14.53 17.54 -9.21
C ASN A 171 14.57 16.94 -7.79
N TYR A 172 15.59 17.29 -7.01
CA TYR A 172 15.75 16.78 -5.63
C TYR A 172 14.56 17.13 -4.73
N THR A 173 13.91 18.28 -4.96
CA THR A 173 12.72 18.70 -4.20
C THR A 173 11.59 17.71 -4.39
N PHE A 174 11.36 17.22 -5.62
CA PHE A 174 10.36 16.18 -5.89
C PHE A 174 10.63 14.93 -5.05
N PHE A 175 11.86 14.40 -5.08
CA PHE A 175 12.20 13.18 -4.34
C PHE A 175 12.08 13.36 -2.83
N ILE A 176 12.48 14.51 -2.27
CA ILE A 176 12.32 14.80 -0.84
C ILE A 176 10.83 14.77 -0.45
N VAL A 177 9.97 15.46 -1.22
CA VAL A 177 8.53 15.46 -0.97
C VAL A 177 7.95 14.05 -1.12
N TYR A 178 8.39 13.30 -2.13
CA TYR A 178 7.94 11.93 -2.36
C TYR A 178 8.31 10.99 -1.20
N ILE A 179 9.53 11.12 -0.64
CA ILE A 179 9.95 10.36 0.54
C ILE A 179 9.09 10.72 1.77
N LEU A 180 8.72 11.99 1.97
CA LEU A 180 7.81 12.38 3.05
C LEU A 180 6.42 11.75 2.88
N VAL A 181 5.90 11.70 1.65
CA VAL A 181 4.65 11.00 1.33
C VAL A 181 4.79 9.51 1.62
N LEU A 182 5.90 8.89 1.23
CA LEU A 182 6.18 7.48 1.44
C LEU A 182 6.20 7.10 2.93
N ILE A 183 6.87 7.92 3.77
CA ILE A 183 6.91 7.75 5.23
C ILE A 183 5.50 7.89 5.81
N SER A 184 4.75 8.90 5.36
CA SER A 184 3.38 9.14 5.81
C SER A 184 2.44 7.98 5.46
N LEU A 185 2.58 7.41 4.25
CA LEU A 185 1.84 6.22 3.82
C LEU A 185 2.20 4.99 4.66
N HIS A 186 3.49 4.78 4.95
CA HIS A 186 3.95 3.68 5.81
C HIS A 186 3.33 3.75 7.20
N ILE A 187 3.47 4.89 7.87
CA ILE A 187 2.91 5.13 9.21
C ILE A 187 1.40 4.93 9.19
N SER A 188 0.73 5.45 8.17
CA SER A 188 -0.73 5.30 8.00
C SER A 188 -1.14 3.84 7.83
N ALA A 189 -0.44 3.07 6.98
CA ALA A 189 -0.71 1.67 6.74
C ALA A 189 -0.45 0.79 7.98
N TYR A 190 0.67 1.05 8.68
CA TYR A 190 1.02 0.38 9.93
C TYR A 190 -0.05 0.59 11.00
N ASN A 191 -0.46 1.85 11.20
CA ASN A 191 -1.50 2.20 12.15
C ASN A 191 -2.87 1.66 11.76
N ALA A 192 -3.23 1.70 10.47
CA ALA A 192 -4.49 1.16 9.98
C ALA A 192 -4.58 -0.36 10.18
N GLY A 193 -3.48 -1.10 9.97
CA GLY A 193 -3.45 -2.54 10.20
C GLY A 193 -3.62 -2.92 11.67
N ASN A 194 -2.96 -2.19 12.59
CA ASN A 194 -3.16 -2.41 14.03
C ASN A 194 -4.59 -2.02 14.47
N ARG A 195 -5.12 -0.89 13.97
CA ARG A 195 -6.50 -0.45 14.26
C ARG A 195 -7.54 -1.43 13.73
N PHE A 196 -7.33 -2.00 12.55
CA PHE A 196 -8.18 -3.08 12.02
C PHE A 196 -8.20 -4.28 12.97
N ALA A 197 -7.02 -4.73 13.42
CA ALA A 197 -6.94 -5.84 14.37
C ALA A 197 -7.63 -5.53 15.71
N CYS A 198 -7.49 -4.31 16.23
CA CYS A 198 -8.20 -3.85 17.43
C CYS A 198 -9.71 -3.78 17.21
N ASN A 199 -10.18 -3.24 16.09
CA ASN A 199 -11.61 -3.05 15.83
C ASN A 199 -12.39 -4.36 15.72
N VAL A 200 -11.71 -5.48 15.41
CA VAL A 200 -12.30 -6.82 15.50
C VAL A 200 -12.60 -7.19 16.96
N LEU A 201 -11.76 -6.76 17.89
CA LEU A 201 -11.89 -7.07 19.31
C LEU A 201 -12.72 -6.03 20.07
N ALA A 202 -12.76 -4.80 19.57
CA ALA A 202 -13.57 -3.72 20.13
C ALA A 202 -15.06 -4.09 20.12
N ARG A 203 -15.76 -3.61 21.14
CA ARG A 203 -17.21 -3.64 21.29
C ARG A 203 -17.74 -2.21 21.20
#